data_AF-N6VYR5-F1
#
_entry.id   AF-N6VYR5-F1
#
_cell.length_a   1.000
_cell.length_b   1.000
_cell.length_c   1.000
_cell.angle_alpha   90.00
_cell.angle_beta   90.00
_cell.angle_gamma   90.00
#
_symmetry.space_group_name_H-M   'P 1'
#
loop_
_entity.id
_entity.type
_entity.pdbx_description
1 polymer ?
#
loop_
_entity_poly.entity_id
_entity_poly.type
_entity_poly.pdbx_seq_one_letter_code
_entity_poly.pdbx_strand_id
1 'polypeptide(L)'
;MPSEKIQEILNELNNIMNVEKKYIELVATVEYLLNLIEPSKREKFREALNDAESVEDVYELIKAIKLQLGIQGAKKYVLKIEEG
;
A
#
# COMPACT_ATOMS: atom_id res chain seq x y z
N MET A 1 40.56 3.37 -11.16
CA MET A 1 39.17 3.90 -11.19
C MET A 1 38.39 3.06 -12.19
N PRO A 2 37.13 2.68 -11.90
CA PRO A 2 36.28 2.05 -12.91
C PRO A 2 36.20 2.97 -14.14
N SER A 3 36.04 2.40 -15.33
CA SER A 3 35.80 3.23 -16.52
C SER A 3 34.46 3.97 -16.35
N GLU A 4 34.32 5.13 -16.99
CA GLU A 4 33.07 5.92 -16.96
C GLU A 4 31.86 5.06 -17.32
N LYS A 5 32.02 4.15 -18.28
CA LYS A 5 31.01 3.17 -18.68
C LYS A 5 30.61 2.20 -17.57
N ILE A 6 31.56 1.74 -16.75
CA ILE A 6 31.25 0.90 -15.57
C ILE A 6 30.50 1.73 -14.52
N GLN A 7 30.88 2.99 -14.33
CA GLN A 7 30.22 3.86 -13.36
C GLN A 7 28.77 4.18 -13.75
N GLU A 8 28.49 4.36 -15.04
CA GLU A 8 27.15 4.57 -15.59
C GLU A 8 26.26 3.35 -15.35
N ILE A 9 26.74 2.14 -15.67
CA ILE A 9 26.04 0.87 -15.42
C ILE A 9 25.73 0.70 -13.92
N LEU A 10 26.68 1.01 -13.04
CA LEU A 10 26.46 0.94 -11.58
C LEU A 10 25.38 1.91 -11.11
N ASN A 11 25.29 3.11 -11.70
CA ASN A 11 24.25 4.07 -11.37
C ASN A 11 22.88 3.61 -11.87
N GLU A 12 22.79 3.04 -13.07
CA GLU A 12 21.55 2.46 -13.60
C GLU A 12 21.05 1.30 -12.74
N LEU A 13 21.94 0.38 -12.36
CA LEU A 13 21.60 -0.74 -11.48
C LEU A 13 21.10 -0.25 -10.11
N ASN A 14 21.76 0.73 -9.52
CA ASN A 14 21.31 1.33 -8.26
C ASN A 14 19.92 1.97 -8.39
N ASN A 15 19.64 2.63 -9.52
CA ASN A 15 18.33 3.22 -9.78
C ASN A 15 17.24 2.15 -9.90
N ILE A 16 17.50 1.06 -10.62
CA ILE A 16 16.58 -0.09 -10.75
C ILE A 16 16.30 -0.69 -9.37
N MET A 17 17.34 -0.99 -8.60
CA MET A 17 17.21 -1.56 -7.25
C MET A 17 16.38 -0.66 -6.33
N ASN A 18 16.57 0.67 -6.42
CA ASN A 18 15.79 1.62 -5.62
C ASN A 18 14.32 1.66 -6.01
N VAL A 19 14.00 1.51 -7.29
CA VAL A 19 12.61 1.42 -7.78
C VAL A 19 11.96 0.12 -7.31
N GLU A 20 12.63 -1.01 -7.46
CA GLU A 20 12.14 -2.32 -7.00
C GLU A 20 11.88 -2.33 -5.49
N LYS A 21 12.77 -1.74 -4.68
CA LYS A 21 12.57 -1.60 -3.23
C LYS A 21 11.27 -0.87 -2.90
N LYS A 22 10.96 0.22 -3.62
CA LYS A 22 9.72 0.98 -3.41
C LYS A 22 8.47 0.16 -3.72
N TYR A 23 8.52 -0.71 -4.74
CA TYR A 23 7.39 -1.59 -5.04
C TYR A 23 7.17 -2.65 -3.97
N ILE A 24 8.25 -3.24 -3.44
CA ILE A 24 8.17 -4.18 -2.31
C ILE A 24 7.53 -3.50 -1.10
N GLU A 25 7.99 -2.28 -0.76
CA GLU A 25 7.43 -1.49 0.33
C GLU A 25 5.94 -1.15 0.11
N LEU A 26 5.56 -0.85 -1.14
CA LEU A 26 4.17 -0.55 -1.50
C LEU A 26 3.27 -1.77 -1.27
N VAL A 27 3.67 -2.95 -1.76
CA VAL A 27 2.92 -4.20 -1.57
C VAL A 27 2.76 -4.51 -0.08
N ALA A 28 3.86 -4.46 0.68
CA ALA A 28 3.83 -4.70 2.13
C ALA A 28 2.91 -3.71 2.86
N THR A 29 2.89 -2.46 2.42
CA THR A 29 2.01 -1.42 2.98
C THR A 29 0.54 -1.76 2.73
N VAL A 30 0.18 -2.19 1.52
CA VAL A 30 -1.20 -2.54 1.19
C VAL A 30 -1.65 -3.76 2.00
N GLU A 31 -0.85 -4.81 2.03
CA GLU A 31 -1.16 -6.03 2.80
C GLU A 31 -1.36 -5.71 4.29
N TYR A 32 -0.49 -4.89 4.86
CA TYR A 32 -0.62 -4.43 6.24
C TYR A 32 -1.96 -3.71 6.45
N LEU A 33 -2.30 -2.74 5.60
CA LEU A 33 -3.52 -1.95 5.73
C LEU A 33 -4.79 -2.80 5.53
N LEU A 34 -4.78 -3.77 4.61
CA LEU A 34 -5.87 -4.72 4.39
C LEU A 34 -6.18 -5.53 5.65
N ASN A 35 -5.15 -5.93 6.39
CA ASN A 35 -5.31 -6.69 7.63
C ASN A 35 -5.93 -5.89 8.78
N LEU A 36 -5.94 -4.56 8.70
CA LEU A 36 -6.60 -3.68 9.67
C LEU A 36 -8.10 -3.51 9.41
N ILE A 37 -8.57 -3.79 8.18
CA ILE A 37 -9.99 -3.72 7.81
C ILE A 37 -10.74 -4.87 8.50
N GLU A 38 -11.94 -4.56 9.00
CA GLU A 38 -12.92 -5.54 9.50
C GLU A 38 -13.10 -6.72 8.52
N PRO A 39 -13.10 -7.98 9.00
CA PRO A 39 -13.13 -9.16 8.14
C PRO A 39 -14.27 -9.17 7.10
N SER A 40 -15.45 -8.68 7.46
CA SER A 40 -16.64 -8.64 6.59
C SER A 40 -16.48 -7.75 5.35
N LYS A 41 -15.53 -6.81 5.36
CA LYS A 41 -15.28 -5.88 4.25
C LYS A 41 -13.95 -6.12 3.54
N ARG A 42 -13.05 -6.90 4.16
CA ARG A 42 -11.68 -7.11 3.68
C ARG A 42 -11.62 -7.74 2.29
N GLU A 43 -12.52 -8.68 2.00
CA GLU A 43 -12.47 -9.44 0.74
C GLU A 43 -12.62 -8.55 -0.49
N LYS A 44 -13.53 -7.58 -0.45
CA LYS A 44 -13.72 -6.62 -1.54
C LYS A 44 -12.45 -5.80 -1.85
N PHE A 45 -11.65 -5.50 -0.84
CA PHE A 45 -10.38 -4.81 -1.05
C PHE A 45 -9.26 -5.76 -1.51
N ARG A 46 -9.33 -7.07 -1.21
CA ARG A 46 -8.42 -8.07 -1.80
C ARG A 46 -8.70 -8.27 -3.27
N GLU A 47 -9.97 -8.37 -3.66
CA GLU A 47 -10.38 -8.44 -5.06
C GLU A 47 -9.84 -7.24 -5.85
N ALA A 48 -10.06 -6.02 -5.32
CA ALA A 48 -9.53 -4.80 -5.94
C ALA A 48 -7.99 -4.74 -6.01
N LEU A 49 -7.27 -5.39 -5.10
CA LEU A 49 -5.81 -5.52 -5.18
C LEU A 49 -5.40 -6.49 -6.29
N ASN A 50 -6.10 -7.61 -6.43
CA ASN A 50 -5.81 -8.61 -7.45
C ASN A 50 -6.13 -8.08 -8.86
N ASP A 51 -7.10 -7.18 -8.98
CA ASP A 51 -7.51 -6.54 -10.23
C ASP A 51 -6.68 -5.28 -10.57
N ALA A 52 -5.76 -4.86 -9.69
CA ALA A 52 -4.93 -3.67 -9.93
C ALA A 52 -3.88 -3.96 -11.01
N GLU A 53 -3.90 -3.18 -12.10
CA GLU A 53 -2.99 -3.36 -13.24
C GLU A 53 -1.81 -2.37 -13.19
N SER A 54 -1.90 -1.33 -12.36
CA SER A 54 -0.91 -0.26 -12.26
C SER A 54 -0.60 0.16 -10.82
N VAL A 55 0.52 0.87 -10.66
CA VAL A 55 0.93 1.46 -9.37
C VAL A 55 -0.07 2.53 -8.92
N GLU A 56 -0.62 3.31 -9.86
CA GLU A 56 -1.70 4.25 -9.62
C GLU A 56 -2.95 3.58 -9.05
N ASP A 57 -3.36 2.41 -9.58
CA ASP A 57 -4.51 1.66 -9.04
C ASP A 57 -4.26 1.26 -7.58
N VAL A 58 -3.03 0.84 -7.27
CA VAL A 58 -2.63 0.52 -5.91
C VAL A 58 -2.68 1.75 -5.00
N TYR A 59 -2.28 2.93 -5.49
CA TYR A 59 -2.41 4.18 -4.73
C TYR A 59 -3.87 4.56 -4.47
N GLU A 60 -4.76 4.41 -5.45
CA GLU A 60 -6.20 4.63 -5.26
C GLU A 60 -6.79 3.63 -4.28
N LEU A 61 -6.38 2.36 -4.36
CA LEU A 61 -6.76 1.33 -3.40
C LEU A 61 -6.34 1.71 -1.98
N ILE A 62 -5.11 2.21 -1.78
CA ILE A 62 -4.64 2.68 -0.47
C ILE A 62 -5.53 3.82 0.06
N LYS A 63 -5.95 4.76 -0.80
CA LYS A 63 -6.86 5.85 -0.39
C LYS A 63 -8.21 5.29 0.07
N ALA A 64 -8.77 4.34 -0.68
CA ALA A 64 -10.03 3.69 -0.34
C ALA A 64 -9.94 2.90 0.98
N ILE A 65 -8.84 2.16 1.19
CA ILE A 65 -8.57 1.45 2.46
C ILE A 65 -8.51 2.43 3.63
N LYS A 66 -7.76 3.54 3.50
CA LYS A 66 -7.66 4.57 4.55
C LYS A 66 -9.02 5.16 4.90
N LEU A 67 -9.87 5.43 3.91
CA LEU A 67 -11.24 5.91 4.14
C LEU A 67 -12.06 4.89 4.95
N GLN A 68 -12.00 3.61 4.57
CA GLN A 68 -12.71 2.53 5.28
C GLN A 68 -12.23 2.40 6.73
N LEU A 69 -10.92 2.49 6.98
CA LEU A 69 -10.36 2.48 8.34
C LEU A 69 -10.84 3.69 9.16
N GLY A 70 -10.92 4.87 8.55
CA GLY A 70 -11.47 6.07 9.18
C GLY A 70 -12.93 5.91 9.59
N ILE A 71 -13.78 5.40 8.69
CA ILE A 71 -15.20 5.12 8.98
C ILE A 71 -15.34 4.10 10.11
N GLN A 72 -14.55 3.03 10.07
CA GLN A 72 -14.51 2.00 11.11
C GLN A 72 -14.13 2.57 12.47
N GLY A 73 -13.08 3.39 12.51
CA GLY A 73 -12.64 4.08 13.72
C GLY A 73 -13.71 5.02 14.28
N ALA A 74 -14.33 5.83 13.42
CA ALA A 74 -15.39 6.76 13.81
C ALA A 74 -16.61 6.03 14.39
N LYS A 75 -17.07 4.95 13.75
CA LYS A 75 -18.19 4.13 14.25
C LYS A 75 -17.89 3.57 15.65
N LYS A 76 -16.69 3.03 15.85
CA LYS A 76 -16.26 2.51 17.17
C LYS A 76 -16.22 3.61 18.23
N TYR A 77 -15.82 4.83 17.86
CA TYR A 77 -15.79 5.97 18.78
C TYR A 77 -17.21 6.39 19.20
N VAL A 78 -18.15 6.51 18.25
CA VAL A 78 -19.55 6.84 18.55
C VAL A 78 -20.19 5.82 19.48
N LEU A 79 -20.06 4.51 19.18
CA LEU A 79 -20.61 3.45 20.02
C LEU A 79 -20.08 3.50 21.46
N LYS A 80 -18.79 3.80 21.64
CA LYS A 80 -18.19 3.95 22.97
C LYS A 80 -18.71 5.15 23.76
N ILE A 81 -19.16 6.20 23.09
CA ILE A 81 -19.78 7.37 23.77
C ILE A 81 -21.19 7.03 24.22
N GLU A 82 -21.94 6.26 23.44
CA GLU A 82 -23.31 5.85 23.78
C GLU A 82 -23.38 4.85 24.95
N GLU A 83 -22.29 4.13 25.23
CA GLU A 83 -22.17 3.16 26.32
C GLU A 83 -21.75 3.75 27.68
N GLY A 84 -21.36 5.04 27.75
CA GLY A 84 -20.85 5.70 28.96
C GLY A 84 -21.83 6.70 29.58
#